data_AF-A0A2E5AD43-F1
#
_entry.id   AF-A0A2E5AD43-F1
#
_cell.length_a   1.000
_cell.length_b   1.000
_cell.length_c   1.000
_cell.angle_alpha   90.00
_cell.angle_beta   90.00
_cell.angle_gamma   90.00
#
_symmetry.space_group_name_H-M   'P 1'
#
loop_
_entity.id
_entity.type
_entity.pdbx_description
1 polymer ?
#
loop_
_entity_poly.entity_id
_entity_poly.type
_entity_poly.pdbx_seq_one_letter_code
_entity_poly.pdbx_strand_id
1 'polypeptide(L)'
;MTEADVIEQMVEYQDILLNGVQVFFTVVSAYVVAVWVFLRHAGFGLRLFSFFFLTLVLAFLGRVAYGSQRIHDGFVQTLIELDQTVGLSPTGQAALDNALTGIDELIQNSMNGALVVVYIALFFLTFFARSTLRSKAQTSGSA
;
A
#
# COMPACT_ATOMS: atom_id res chain seq x y z
N MET A 1 16.53 13.16 -22.27
CA MET A 1 15.13 13.29 -21.84
C MET A 1 14.86 14.77 -21.69
N THR A 2 13.75 15.27 -22.24
CA THR A 2 13.36 16.67 -22.09
C THR A 2 12.61 16.88 -20.77
N GLU A 3 12.45 18.13 -20.34
CA GLU A 3 11.61 18.47 -19.18
C GLU A 3 10.18 17.90 -19.34
N ALA A 4 9.60 18.02 -20.53
CA ALA A 4 8.26 17.53 -20.82
C ALA A 4 8.16 16.00 -20.66
N ASP A 5 9.14 15.25 -21.16
CA ASP A 5 9.19 13.80 -21.01
C ASP A 5 9.24 13.39 -19.53
N VAL A 6 10.00 14.12 -18.71
CA VAL A 6 10.14 13.82 -17.28
C VAL A 6 8.82 14.06 -16.55
N ILE A 7 8.17 15.20 -16.82
CA ILE A 7 6.89 15.55 -16.21
C ILE A 7 5.81 14.52 -16.59
N GLU A 8 5.75 14.11 -17.86
CA GLU A 8 4.80 13.08 -18.32
C GLU A 8 5.00 11.77 -17.56
N GLN A 9 6.25 11.32 -17.41
CA GLN A 9 6.58 10.11 -16.67
C GLN A 9 6.27 10.22 -15.16
N MET A 10 6.42 11.39 -14.56
CA MET A 10 6.03 11.63 -13.17
C MET A 10 4.50 11.56 -12.98
N VAL A 11 3.71 12.03 -13.95
CA VAL A 11 2.26 11.90 -13.93
C VAL A 11 1.84 10.43 -14.12
N GLU A 12 2.46 9.70 -15.04
CA GLU A 12 2.22 8.28 -15.23
C GLU A 12 2.51 7.47 -13.96
N TYR A 13 3.60 7.80 -13.26
CA TYR A 13 3.92 7.23 -11.95
C TYR A 13 2.81 7.45 -10.91
N GLN A 14 2.21 8.65 -10.86
CA GLN A 14 1.09 8.93 -9.94
C GLN A 14 -0.11 8.05 -10.23
N ASP A 15 -0.44 7.82 -11.51
CA ASP A 15 -1.51 6.91 -11.89
C ASP A 15 -1.22 5.46 -11.47
N ILE A 16 0.02 5.00 -11.67
CA ILE A 16 0.46 3.68 -11.21
C ILE A 16 0.33 3.54 -9.68
N LEU A 17 0.71 4.57 -8.91
CA LEU A 17 0.54 4.57 -7.46
C LEU A 17 -0.93 4.47 -7.06
N LEU A 18 -1.81 5.28 -7.66
CA LEU A 18 -3.25 5.25 -7.37
C LEU A 18 -3.86 3.89 -7.69
N ASN A 19 -3.48 3.29 -8.82
CA ASN A 19 -3.86 1.92 -9.18
C ASN A 19 -3.34 0.90 -8.14
N GLY A 20 -2.10 1.05 -7.67
CA GLY A 20 -1.54 0.22 -6.61
C GLY A 20 -2.34 0.28 -5.30
N VAL A 21 -2.75 1.50 -4.90
CA VAL A 21 -3.61 1.73 -3.74
C VAL A 21 -4.97 1.03 -3.91
N GLN A 22 -5.59 1.13 -5.09
CA GLN A 22 -6.86 0.46 -5.38
C GLN A 22 -6.75 -1.07 -5.28
N VAL A 23 -5.68 -1.65 -5.84
CA VAL A 23 -5.43 -3.09 -5.77
C VAL A 23 -5.22 -3.51 -4.31
N PHE A 24 -4.49 -2.74 -3.52
CA PHE A 24 -4.33 -3.00 -2.08
C PHE A 24 -5.67 -3.07 -1.35
N PHE A 25 -6.54 -2.05 -1.51
CA PHE A 25 -7.87 -2.05 -0.89
C PHE A 25 -8.74 -3.22 -1.36
N THR A 26 -8.63 -3.59 -2.63
CA THR A 26 -9.36 -4.73 -3.20
C THR A 26 -8.93 -6.05 -2.56
N VAL A 27 -7.62 -6.29 -2.46
CA VAL A 27 -7.05 -7.51 -1.84
C VAL A 27 -7.43 -7.59 -0.37
N VAL A 28 -7.27 -6.50 0.38
CA VAL A 28 -7.61 -6.45 1.80
C VAL A 28 -9.10 -6.71 2.00
N SER A 29 -9.97 -6.05 1.23
CA SER A 29 -11.43 -6.23 1.32
C SER A 29 -11.85 -7.66 1.01
N ALA A 30 -11.33 -8.24 -0.07
CA ALA A 30 -11.60 -9.63 -0.44
C ALA A 30 -11.14 -10.60 0.66
N TYR A 31 -9.98 -10.36 1.26
CA TYR A 31 -9.47 -11.18 2.34
C TYR A 31 -10.32 -11.08 3.61
N VAL A 32 -10.78 -9.88 3.99
CA VAL A 32 -11.71 -9.70 5.12
C VAL A 32 -12.99 -10.51 4.92
N VAL A 33 -13.57 -10.47 3.71
CA VAL A 33 -14.74 -11.28 3.36
C VAL A 33 -14.41 -12.76 3.46
N ALA A 34 -13.26 -13.20 2.95
CA ALA A 34 -12.83 -14.59 3.02
C ALA A 34 -12.68 -15.07 4.47
N VAL A 35 -12.15 -14.22 5.36
CA VAL A 35 -12.04 -14.52 6.79
C VAL A 35 -13.42 -14.78 7.40
N TRP A 36 -14.38 -13.92 7.10
CA TRP A 36 -15.74 -14.02 7.63
C TRP A 36 -16.54 -15.21 7.11
N VAL A 37 -16.47 -15.47 5.80
CA VAL A 37 -17.29 -16.50 5.14
C VAL A 37 -16.65 -17.90 5.26
N PHE A 38 -15.36 -18.01 4.97
CA PHE A 38 -14.68 -19.31 4.81
C PHE A 38 -13.77 -19.64 6.01
N LEU A 39 -12.84 -18.76 6.37
CA LEU A 39 -11.80 -19.13 7.35
C LEU A 39 -12.36 -19.28 8.77
N ARG A 40 -13.50 -18.66 9.08
CA ARG A 40 -14.18 -18.83 10.38
C ARG A 40 -14.44 -20.30 10.72
N HIS A 41 -14.79 -21.12 9.73
CA HIS A 41 -15.09 -22.54 9.91
C HIS A 41 -13.90 -23.45 9.54
N ALA A 42 -12.85 -22.89 8.92
CA ALA A 42 -11.68 -23.62 8.49
C ALA A 42 -10.81 -24.11 9.68
N GLY A 43 -10.17 -25.26 9.48
CA GLY A 43 -9.11 -25.75 10.37
C GLY A 43 -7.86 -24.85 10.32
N PHE A 44 -7.00 -24.98 11.34
CA PHE A 44 -5.82 -24.13 11.50
C PHE A 44 -4.87 -24.14 10.28
N GLY A 45 -4.65 -25.31 9.67
CA GLY A 45 -3.78 -25.44 8.50
C GLY A 45 -4.22 -24.59 7.30
N LEU A 46 -5.53 -24.57 7.00
CA LEU A 46 -6.07 -23.76 5.89
C LEU A 46 -5.97 -22.26 6.21
N ARG A 47 -6.17 -21.86 7.47
CA ARG A 47 -5.98 -20.47 7.90
C ARG A 47 -4.54 -20.01 7.73
N LEU A 48 -3.59 -20.85 8.14
CA LEU A 48 -2.16 -20.57 7.99
C LEU A 48 -1.78 -20.44 6.52
N PHE A 49 -2.24 -21.38 5.67
CA PHE A 49 -2.01 -21.31 4.23
C PHE A 49 -2.59 -20.05 3.60
N SER A 50 -3.84 -19.72 3.90
CA SER A 50 -4.49 -18.50 3.39
C SER A 50 -3.81 -17.22 3.87
N PHE A 51 -3.39 -17.17 5.14
CA PHE A 51 -2.63 -16.02 5.66
C PHE A 51 -1.26 -15.90 5.02
N PHE A 52 -0.53 -17.02 4.86
CA PHE A 52 0.74 -17.03 4.14
C PHE A 52 0.58 -16.53 2.70
N PHE A 53 -0.47 -16.97 1.99
CA PHE A 53 -0.76 -16.47 0.65
C PHE A 53 -1.02 -14.96 0.63
N LEU A 54 -1.81 -14.43 1.58
CA LEU A 54 -1.99 -12.99 1.74
C LEU A 54 -0.66 -12.27 1.99
N THR A 55 0.20 -12.80 2.87
CA THR A 55 1.52 -12.23 3.14
C THR A 55 2.36 -12.14 1.87
N LEU A 56 2.36 -13.18 1.03
CA LEU A 56 3.08 -13.15 -0.24
C LEU A 56 2.53 -12.09 -1.20
N VAL A 57 1.21 -11.96 -1.31
CA VAL A 57 0.56 -10.95 -2.15
C VAL A 57 0.92 -9.55 -1.67
N LEU A 58 0.78 -9.26 -0.38
CA LEU A 58 1.12 -7.95 0.19
C LEU A 58 2.62 -7.65 0.07
N ALA A 59 3.49 -8.64 0.26
CA ALA A 59 4.93 -8.49 0.06
C ALA A 59 5.27 -8.20 -1.42
N PHE A 60 4.59 -8.85 -2.36
CA PHE A 60 4.73 -8.57 -3.79
C PHE A 60 4.31 -7.13 -4.12
N LEU A 61 3.12 -6.70 -3.67
CA LEU A 61 2.66 -5.32 -3.84
C LEU A 61 3.65 -4.31 -3.24
N GLY A 62 4.14 -4.58 -2.02
CA GLY A 62 5.12 -3.73 -1.35
C GLY A 62 6.44 -3.61 -2.12
N ARG A 63 6.93 -4.72 -2.70
CA ARG A 63 8.13 -4.68 -3.56
C ARG A 63 7.92 -3.90 -4.85
N VAL A 64 6.75 -4.03 -5.47
CA VAL A 64 6.40 -3.24 -6.67
C VAL A 64 6.40 -1.75 -6.32
N ALA A 65 5.71 -1.36 -5.26
CA ALA A 65 5.66 0.04 -4.80
C ALA A 65 7.06 0.60 -4.50
N TYR A 66 7.90 -0.18 -3.80
CA TYR A 66 9.28 0.21 -3.52
C TYR A 66 10.13 0.36 -4.80
N GLY A 67 9.96 -0.54 -5.77
CA GLY A 67 10.63 -0.45 -7.07
C GLY A 67 10.21 0.81 -7.84
N SER A 68 8.91 1.12 -7.87
CA SER A 68 8.38 2.31 -8.53
C SER A 68 8.89 3.60 -7.88
N GLN A 69 9.02 3.65 -6.54
CA GLN A 69 9.62 4.80 -5.86
C GLN A 69 11.05 5.07 -6.33
N ARG A 70 11.89 4.03 -6.43
CA ARG A 70 13.28 4.21 -6.87
C ARG A 70 13.38 4.81 -8.27
N ILE A 71 12.40 4.52 -9.13
CA ILE A 71 12.31 5.11 -10.47
C ILE A 71 11.91 6.59 -10.36
N HIS A 72 10.92 6.90 -9.51
CA HIS A 72 10.51 8.27 -9.23
C HIS A 72 11.67 9.13 -8.72
N ASP A 73 12.48 8.62 -7.78
CA ASP A 73 13.69 9.31 -7.28
C ASP A 73 14.66 9.66 -8.43
N GLY A 74 14.76 8.78 -9.45
CA GLY A 74 15.55 9.03 -10.65
C GLY A 74 15.00 10.15 -11.53
N PHE A 75 13.67 10.30 -11.61
CA PHE A 75 13.04 11.42 -12.32
C PHE A 75 13.27 12.74 -11.60
N VAL A 76 13.19 12.75 -10.27
CA VAL A 76 13.52 13.94 -9.45
C VAL A 76 14.97 14.35 -9.67
N GLN A 77 15.90 13.40 -9.65
CA GLN A 77 17.31 13.67 -9.93
C GLN A 77 17.52 14.25 -11.34
N THR A 78 16.77 13.76 -12.33
CA THR A 78 16.83 14.29 -13.69
C THR A 78 16.32 15.73 -13.78
N LEU A 79 15.26 16.10 -13.03
CA LEU A 79 14.80 17.49 -12.95
C LEU A 79 15.83 18.41 -12.31
N ILE A 80 16.51 17.94 -11.25
CA ILE A 80 17.59 18.71 -10.60
C ILE A 80 18.73 18.97 -11.59
N GLU A 81 19.13 17.98 -12.39
CA GLU A 81 20.18 18.12 -13.40
C GLU A 81 19.76 19.09 -14.54
N LEU A 82 18.49 19.04 -14.95
CA LEU A 82 17.95 19.98 -15.94
C LEU A 82 17.93 21.42 -15.41
N ASP A 83 17.52 21.63 -14.16
CA ASP A 83 17.52 22.96 -13.54
C ASP A 83 18.92 23.59 -13.50
N GLN A 84 19.92 22.77 -13.17
CA GLN A 84 21.32 23.22 -13.09
C GLN A 84 21.94 23.53 -14.45
N THR A 85 21.48 22.90 -15.53
CA THR A 85 22.11 23.00 -16.85
C THR A 85 21.45 24.03 -17.75
N VAL A 86 20.11 24.04 -17.80
CA VAL A 86 19.33 24.88 -18.72
C VAL A 86 18.26 25.71 -18.01
N GLY A 87 18.01 25.43 -16.72
CA GLY A 87 16.90 25.98 -15.96
C GLY A 87 15.58 25.27 -16.27
N LEU A 88 14.72 25.13 -15.27
CA LEU A 88 13.37 24.57 -15.45
C LEU A 88 12.34 25.63 -15.84
N SER A 89 11.34 25.23 -16.61
CA SER A 89 10.13 26.04 -16.78
C SER A 89 9.37 26.16 -15.44
N PRO A 90 8.40 27.09 -15.31
CA PRO A 90 7.56 27.19 -14.11
C PRO A 90 6.84 25.86 -13.76
N THR A 91 6.48 25.07 -14.76
CA THR A 91 5.84 23.76 -14.55
C THR A 91 6.84 22.74 -13.99
N GLY A 92 8.07 22.71 -14.52
CA GLY A 92 9.15 21.87 -14.02
C GLY A 92 9.57 22.26 -12.60
N GLN A 93 9.62 23.55 -12.30
CA GLN A 93 9.87 24.04 -10.93
C GLN A 93 8.79 23.57 -9.97
N ALA A 94 7.50 23.69 -10.33
CA ALA A 94 6.41 23.20 -9.49
C ALA A 94 6.46 21.67 -9.29
N ALA A 95 6.83 20.91 -10.32
CA ALA A 95 6.99 19.46 -10.22
C ALA A 95 8.16 19.08 -9.31
N LEU A 96 9.30 19.78 -9.43
CA LEU A 96 10.47 19.58 -8.58
C LEU A 96 10.18 19.97 -7.12
N ASP A 97 9.53 21.11 -6.90
CA ASP A 97 9.13 21.56 -5.56
C ASP A 97 8.18 20.56 -4.90
N ASN A 98 7.18 20.04 -5.63
CA ASN A 98 6.26 19.03 -5.09
C ASN A 98 7.01 17.76 -4.67
N ALA A 99 7.96 17.30 -5.50
CA ALA A 99 8.75 16.11 -5.20
C ALA A 99 9.71 16.31 -4.01
N LEU A 100 10.23 17.52 -3.81
CA LEU A 100 11.19 17.83 -2.73
C LEU A 100 10.54 18.22 -1.40
N THR A 101 9.37 18.87 -1.42
CA THR A 101 8.79 19.54 -0.23
C THR A 101 7.74 18.70 0.55
N GLY A 102 7.51 17.44 0.19
CA GLY A 102 7.20 16.45 1.23
C GLY A 102 5.75 15.97 1.37
N ILE A 103 4.90 16.11 0.35
CA ILE A 103 3.66 15.32 0.32
C ILE A 103 3.97 13.85 0.05
N ASP A 104 4.89 13.56 -0.87
CA ASP A 104 5.17 12.19 -1.32
C ASP A 104 5.78 11.32 -0.22
N GLU A 105 6.71 11.87 0.58
CA GLU A 105 7.28 11.16 1.73
C GLU A 105 6.23 10.90 2.83
N LEU A 106 5.35 11.87 3.09
CA LEU A 106 4.26 11.71 4.07
C LEU A 106 3.25 10.65 3.60
N ILE A 107 2.83 10.70 2.34
CA ILE A 107 1.93 9.71 1.73
C ILE A 107 2.58 8.34 1.84
N GLN A 108 3.85 8.21 1.49
CA GLN A 108 4.56 6.95 1.56
C GLN A 108 4.64 6.40 2.98
N ASN A 109 5.04 7.21 3.95
CA ASN A 109 5.12 6.81 5.35
C ASN A 109 3.74 6.40 5.88
N SER A 110 2.68 7.11 5.47
CA SER A 110 1.30 6.77 5.82
C SER A 110 0.86 5.44 5.19
N MET A 111 1.24 5.16 3.94
CA MET A 111 0.94 3.90 3.25
C MET A 111 1.68 2.72 3.89
N ASN A 112 2.96 2.89 4.21
CA ASN A 112 3.75 1.88 4.92
C ASN A 112 3.15 1.61 6.30
N GLY A 113 2.79 2.67 7.04
CA GLY A 113 2.10 2.54 8.33
C GLY A 113 0.77 1.80 8.21
N ALA A 114 -0.06 2.17 7.22
CA ALA A 114 -1.33 1.52 6.96
C ALA A 114 -1.15 0.03 6.62
N LEU A 115 -0.16 -0.32 5.80
CA LEU A 115 0.16 -1.71 5.46
C LEU A 115 0.49 -2.52 6.72
N VAL A 116 1.35 -2.01 7.60
CA VAL A 116 1.73 -2.68 8.86
C VAL A 116 0.52 -2.87 9.77
N VAL A 117 -0.28 -1.81 9.97
CA VAL A 117 -1.47 -1.87 10.83
C VAL A 117 -2.49 -2.85 10.28
N VAL A 118 -2.78 -2.82 8.98
CA VAL A 118 -3.70 -3.74 8.32
C VAL A 118 -3.19 -5.16 8.40
N TYR A 119 -1.90 -5.40 8.16
CA TYR A 119 -1.30 -6.73 8.25
C TYR A 119 -1.47 -7.34 9.65
N ILE A 120 -1.17 -6.57 10.69
CA ILE A 120 -1.36 -6.98 12.09
C ILE A 120 -2.85 -7.24 12.37
N ALA A 121 -3.74 -6.35 11.95
CA ALA A 121 -5.18 -6.52 12.15
C ALA A 121 -5.71 -7.81 11.47
N LEU A 122 -5.28 -8.07 10.24
CA LEU A 122 -5.66 -9.28 9.50
C LEU A 122 -5.10 -10.54 10.15
N PHE A 123 -3.88 -10.50 10.70
CA PHE A 123 -3.34 -11.60 11.49
C PHE A 123 -4.27 -11.93 12.68
N PHE A 124 -4.65 -10.91 13.45
CA PHE A 124 -5.55 -11.13 14.58
C PHE A 124 -6.93 -11.63 14.15
N LEU A 125 -7.48 -11.09 13.06
CA LEU A 125 -8.77 -11.54 12.52
C LEU A 125 -8.71 -13.01 12.05
N THR A 126 -7.64 -13.40 11.37
CA THR A 126 -7.51 -14.76 10.83
C THR A 126 -7.39 -15.81 11.94
N PHE A 127 -6.63 -15.53 13.00
CA PHE A 127 -6.33 -16.53 14.02
C PHE A 127 -7.23 -16.43 15.26
N PHE A 128 -7.70 -15.23 15.64
CA PHE A 128 -8.33 -14.99 16.94
C PHE A 128 -9.81 -14.55 16.89
N ALA A 129 -10.39 -14.22 15.73
CA ALA A 129 -11.79 -13.76 15.65
C ALA A 129 -12.84 -14.74 16.22
N ARG A 130 -12.49 -16.03 16.40
CA ARG A 130 -13.37 -17.03 16.99
C ARG A 130 -13.51 -16.92 18.52
N SER A 131 -12.48 -16.44 19.23
CA SER A 131 -12.46 -16.45 20.71
C SER A 131 -13.27 -15.31 21.32
N THR A 132 -13.27 -14.13 20.70
CA THR A 132 -13.92 -12.91 21.20
C THR A 132 -15.45 -12.98 21.19
N LEU A 133 -16.07 -13.70 20.25
CA LEU A 133 -17.54 -13.79 20.16
C LEU A 133 -18.13 -14.91 21.03
N ARG A 134 -17.37 -16.00 21.27
CA ARG A 134 -17.81 -17.08 22.17
C ARG A 134 -17.94 -16.59 23.62
N SER A 135 -17.09 -15.64 24.02
CA SER A 135 -17.20 -14.94 25.30
C SER A 135 -18.50 -14.14 25.44
N LYS A 136 -18.94 -13.41 24.39
CA LYS A 136 -20.22 -12.68 24.39
C LYS A 136 -21.46 -13.58 24.39
N ALA A 137 -21.39 -14.75 23.75
CA ALA A 137 -22.51 -15.69 23.72
C ALA A 137 -22.70 -16.43 25.06
N GLN A 138 -21.63 -16.63 25.84
CA GLN A 138 -21.74 -17.23 27.18
C GLN A 138 -22.22 -16.24 28.24
N THR A 139 -21.98 -14.94 28.08
CA THR A 139 -22.43 -13.92 29.06
C THR A 139 -23.88 -13.46 28.87
N SER A 140 -24.52 -13.75 27.72
CA SER A 140 -25.95 -13.45 27.50
C SER A 140 -26.87 -14.66 27.71
N GLY A 141 -26.33 -15.84 28.06
CA GLY A 141 -27.08 -17.08 28.26
C GLY A 141 -27.24 -17.51 29.73
N SER A 142 -26.83 -16.65 30.68
CA SER A 142 -26.85 -16.92 32.12
C SER A 142 -27.68 -15.89 32.90
N ALA A 143 -28.76 -15.39 32.31
CA ALA A 143 -29.77 -14.55 32.97
C ALA A 143 -31.15 -15.17 32.76
#